data_AF-A0A672KB63-F1
#
_entry.id   AF-A0A672KB63-F1
#
_cell.length_a   1.000
_cell.length_b   1.000
_cell.length_c   1.000
_cell.angle_alpha   90.00
_cell.angle_beta   90.00
_cell.angle_gamma   90.00
#
_symmetry.space_group_name_H-M   'P 1'
#
loop_
_entity.id
_entity.type
_entity.pdbx_description
1 polymer ?
#
loop_
_entity_poly.entity_id
_entity_poly.type
_entity_poly.pdbx_seq_one_letter_code
_entity_poly.pdbx_strand_id
1 'polypeptide(L)'
;MVSRFEHPAGGYKKIFETVEELNEPLPATVTGIFLCSLLRLGPGLFEAGSEPFYHLFDGQALMHKFDFSNGQVTYFRKFVKTDAYVRAMTEKRVVITEFGTCAYPDPCKNIFSRFFTYFKGVEVTDNCLVNVYPIGEDFYAVTETNFITKVNVETLETLKKVRQRLTVFIQLKKIIFKVVQIKFLAMHITNQKLCFDIFTVGNLQNIFMEHDLYLIS
;
A
#
# COMPACT_ATOMS: atom_id res chain seq x y z
N MET A 1 29.46 -16.26 -16.19
CA MET A 1 28.28 -16.70 -16.97
C MET A 1 27.08 -16.54 -16.04
N VAL A 2 26.22 -15.54 -16.27
CA VAL A 2 25.04 -15.30 -15.41
C VAL A 2 23.95 -16.26 -15.88
N SER A 3 23.52 -17.18 -15.01
CA SER A 3 22.38 -18.06 -15.30
C SER A 3 21.11 -17.22 -15.40
N ARG A 4 20.41 -17.29 -16.53
CA ARG A 4 19.11 -16.64 -16.70
C ARG A 4 18.04 -17.50 -16.03
N PHE A 5 17.31 -16.93 -15.08
CA PHE A 5 16.21 -17.61 -14.40
C PHE A 5 14.89 -17.19 -15.04
N GLU A 6 14.01 -18.15 -15.29
CA GLU A 6 12.73 -17.95 -15.96
C GLU A 6 11.54 -18.25 -15.05
N HIS A 7 10.40 -17.60 -15.30
CA HIS A 7 9.16 -17.81 -14.55
C HIS A 7 8.00 -18.24 -15.47
N PRO A 8 8.10 -19.39 -16.16
CA PRO A 8 7.12 -19.81 -17.17
C PRO A 8 5.73 -20.03 -16.57
N ALA A 9 5.64 -20.40 -15.28
CA ALA A 9 4.37 -20.57 -14.58
C ALA A 9 3.63 -19.25 -14.29
N GLY A 10 4.31 -18.10 -14.39
CA GLY A 10 3.66 -16.79 -14.22
C GLY A 10 3.12 -16.49 -12.82
N GLY A 11 3.65 -17.13 -11.76
CA GLY A 11 3.16 -17.00 -10.39
C GLY A 11 3.20 -15.56 -9.83
N TYR A 12 4.07 -14.71 -10.38
CA TYR A 12 4.16 -13.28 -10.04
C TYR A 12 2.86 -12.50 -10.32
N LYS A 13 1.94 -13.02 -11.14
CA LYS A 13 0.65 -12.37 -11.42
C LYS A 13 -0.19 -12.19 -10.14
N LYS A 14 -0.11 -13.13 -9.20
CA LYS A 14 -0.82 -13.08 -7.91
C LYS A 14 -0.44 -11.87 -7.05
N ILE A 15 0.72 -11.26 -7.31
CA ILE A 15 1.18 -10.06 -6.61
C ILE A 15 0.28 -8.85 -6.96
N PHE A 16 -0.37 -8.89 -8.13
CA PHE A 16 -1.21 -7.82 -8.66
C PHE A 16 -2.69 -8.20 -8.69
N GLU A 17 -3.10 -9.16 -7.85
CA GLU A 17 -4.48 -9.59 -7.70
C GLU A 17 -5.10 -8.95 -6.46
N THR A 18 -6.35 -8.50 -6.59
CA THR A 18 -7.12 -7.92 -5.49
C THR A 18 -7.35 -8.95 -4.39
N VAL A 19 -7.24 -8.50 -3.14
CA VAL A 19 -7.51 -9.32 -1.95
C VAL A 19 -8.48 -8.62 -1.00
N GLU A 20 -9.23 -9.43 -0.26
CA GLU A 20 -10.14 -8.92 0.78
C GLU A 20 -9.42 -8.65 2.10
N GLU A 21 -9.92 -7.69 2.88
CA GLU A 21 -9.46 -7.46 4.24
C GLU A 21 -9.87 -8.61 5.18
N LEU A 22 -9.17 -8.73 6.30
CA LEU A 22 -9.48 -9.75 7.30
C LEU A 22 -10.31 -9.14 8.43
N ASN A 23 -11.31 -9.89 8.90
CA ASN A 23 -12.09 -9.52 10.09
C ASN A 23 -11.33 -9.83 11.39
N GLU A 24 -10.50 -10.88 11.37
CA GLU A 24 -9.70 -11.34 12.50
C GLU A 24 -8.28 -11.75 12.08
N PRO A 25 -7.28 -11.68 12.98
CA PRO A 25 -5.94 -12.17 12.69
C PRO A 25 -5.91 -13.67 12.43
N LEU A 26 -5.13 -14.09 11.42
CA LEU A 26 -4.94 -15.49 11.07
C LEU A 26 -3.63 -16.03 11.66
N PRO A 27 -3.57 -17.29 12.11
CA PRO A 27 -2.30 -17.92 12.46
C PRO A 27 -1.32 -17.94 11.28
N ALA A 28 -0.05 -17.63 11.54
CA ALA A 28 1.01 -17.62 10.54
C ALA A 28 2.23 -18.41 11.03
N THR A 29 3.01 -18.94 10.09
CA THR A 29 4.30 -19.58 10.39
C THR A 29 5.41 -18.76 9.75
N VAL A 30 6.46 -18.49 10.54
CA VAL A 30 7.59 -17.66 10.12
C VAL A 30 8.88 -18.40 10.44
N THR A 31 9.81 -18.39 9.49
CA THR A 31 11.16 -18.91 9.69
C THR A 31 12.11 -17.77 10.07
N GLY A 32 12.72 -17.85 11.25
CA GLY A 32 13.68 -16.86 11.74
C GLY A 32 13.38 -16.42 13.18
N ILE A 33 14.18 -15.48 13.68
CA ILE A 33 13.99 -14.88 15.01
C ILE A 33 13.46 -13.46 14.81
N PHE A 34 12.27 -13.20 15.30
CA PHE A 34 11.62 -11.89 15.25
C PHE A 34 11.17 -11.53 16.66
N LEU A 35 11.45 -10.29 17.06
CA LEU A 35 11.22 -9.80 18.43
C LEU A 35 10.10 -8.75 18.51
N CYS A 36 9.44 -8.45 17.40
CA CYS A 36 8.50 -7.35 17.30
C CYS A 36 7.54 -7.54 16.11
N SER A 37 6.44 -6.79 16.13
CA SER A 37 5.53 -6.68 14.99
C SER A 37 6.23 -6.15 13.73
N LEU A 38 5.84 -6.67 12.56
CA LEU A 38 6.23 -6.18 11.24
C LEU A 38 5.01 -5.55 10.54
N LEU A 39 5.10 -4.26 10.22
CA LEU A 39 4.09 -3.54 9.45
C LEU A 39 4.59 -3.20 8.04
N ARG A 40 3.76 -3.44 7.03
CA ARG A 40 4.01 -3.12 5.63
C ARG A 40 2.77 -2.50 4.99
N LEU A 41 2.97 -1.69 3.94
CA LEU A 41 1.91 -1.17 3.08
C LEU A 41 2.19 -1.57 1.64
N GLY A 42 1.13 -1.76 0.88
CA GLY A 42 1.17 -2.02 -0.55
C GLY A 42 -0.21 -1.89 -1.18
N PRO A 43 -0.32 -2.02 -2.51
CA PRO A 43 -1.61 -2.06 -3.18
C PRO A 43 -2.31 -3.40 -2.88
N GLY A 44 -3.60 -3.36 -2.53
CA GLY A 44 -4.41 -4.56 -2.28
C GLY A 44 -5.72 -4.63 -3.06
N LEU A 45 -6.08 -3.57 -3.77
CA LEU A 45 -7.27 -3.47 -4.61
C LEU A 45 -6.86 -2.81 -5.93
N PHE A 46 -6.98 -3.54 -7.03
CA PHE A 46 -6.49 -3.17 -8.36
C PHE A 46 -7.62 -2.75 -9.32
N GLU A 47 -8.84 -2.66 -8.81
CA GLU A 47 -10.01 -2.22 -9.57
C GLU A 47 -11.05 -1.55 -8.65
N ALA A 48 -11.77 -0.57 -9.18
CA ALA A 48 -12.91 0.07 -8.53
C ALA A 48 -14.17 -0.20 -9.36
N GLY A 49 -15.00 -1.14 -8.92
CA GLY A 49 -16.14 -1.60 -9.72
C GLY A 49 -15.67 -2.30 -11.00
N SER A 50 -15.97 -1.73 -12.17
CA SER A 50 -15.48 -2.22 -13.47
C SER A 50 -14.26 -1.46 -14.00
N GLU A 51 -13.77 -0.44 -13.29
CA GLU A 51 -12.64 0.37 -13.73
C GLU A 51 -11.32 -0.15 -13.14
N PRO A 52 -10.35 -0.58 -13.97
CA PRO A 52 -9.06 -1.04 -13.48
C PRO A 52 -8.13 0.12 -13.13
N PHE A 53 -7.22 -0.14 -12.18
CA PHE A 53 -6.03 0.68 -11.96
C PHE A 53 -4.90 0.21 -12.89
N TYR A 54 -4.25 1.13 -13.59
CA TYR A 54 -3.29 0.81 -14.66
C TYR A 54 -1.83 0.79 -14.21
N HIS A 55 -1.49 1.45 -13.10
CA HIS A 55 -0.12 1.50 -12.59
C HIS A 55 0.00 0.79 -11.25
N LEU A 56 1.19 0.23 -10.98
CA LEU A 56 1.50 -0.47 -9.73
C LEU A 56 1.18 0.38 -8.48
N PHE A 57 1.35 1.70 -8.59
CA PHE A 57 1.14 2.65 -7.49
C PHE A 57 -0.28 3.22 -7.40
N ASP A 58 -1.23 2.69 -8.17
CA ASP A 58 -2.60 3.19 -8.18
C ASP A 58 -3.55 2.32 -7.35
N GLY A 59 -3.18 1.07 -7.08
CA GLY A 59 -3.98 0.18 -6.24
C GLY A 59 -4.18 0.74 -4.83
N GLN A 60 -5.35 0.51 -4.24
CA GLN A 60 -5.68 1.13 -2.95
C GLN A 60 -4.85 0.53 -1.81
N ALA A 61 -4.41 1.40 -0.91
CA ALA A 61 -3.52 1.08 0.21
C ALA A 61 -4.09 0.01 1.14
N LEU A 62 -3.37 -1.11 1.23
CA LEU A 62 -3.62 -2.21 2.14
C LEU A 62 -2.45 -2.31 3.12
N MET A 63 -2.77 -2.29 4.42
CA MET A 63 -1.79 -2.44 5.48
C MET A 63 -1.74 -3.89 5.93
N HIS A 64 -0.53 -4.41 6.10
CA HIS A 64 -0.22 -5.78 6.49
C HIS A 64 0.53 -5.76 7.82
N LYS A 65 0.16 -6.65 8.74
CA LYS A 65 0.81 -6.84 10.02
C LYS A 65 1.13 -8.31 10.25
N PHE A 66 2.37 -8.59 10.62
CA PHE A 66 2.74 -9.84 11.27
C PHE A 66 3.05 -9.54 12.73
N ASP A 67 2.28 -10.10 13.65
CA ASP A 67 2.45 -9.89 15.08
C ASP A 67 3.09 -11.11 15.74
N PHE A 68 4.02 -10.88 16.66
CA PHE A 68 4.79 -11.92 17.33
C PHE A 68 4.53 -11.81 18.82
N SER A 69 3.80 -12.77 19.37
CA SER A 69 3.42 -12.77 20.79
C SER A 69 3.43 -14.19 21.33
N ASN A 70 4.05 -14.40 22.49
CA ASN A 70 4.09 -15.68 23.19
C ASN A 70 4.55 -16.87 22.33
N GLY A 71 5.53 -16.64 21.44
CA GLY A 71 6.06 -17.67 20.53
C GLY A 71 5.13 -18.04 19.37
N GLN A 72 4.01 -17.33 19.20
CA GLN A 72 3.09 -17.48 18.07
C GLN A 72 3.18 -16.28 17.13
N VAL A 73 2.83 -16.49 15.87
CA VAL A 73 2.72 -15.43 14.87
C VAL A 73 1.30 -15.35 14.34
N THR A 74 0.80 -14.13 14.22
CA THR A 74 -0.47 -13.86 13.53
C THR A 74 -0.25 -12.92 12.37
N TYR A 75 -1.09 -13.04 11.34
CA TYR A 75 -1.14 -12.16 10.19
C TYR A 75 -2.49 -11.44 10.14
N PHE A 76 -2.46 -10.14 9.92
CA PHE A 76 -3.65 -9.32 9.79
C PHE A 76 -3.50 -8.29 8.68
N ARG A 77 -4.60 -7.94 8.02
CA ARG A 77 -4.61 -6.90 6.99
C ARG A 77 -5.93 -6.13 6.93
N LYS A 78 -5.83 -4.82 6.72
CA LYS A 78 -6.97 -3.90 6.53
C LYS A 78 -6.64 -2.83 5.51
N PHE A 79 -7.64 -2.41 4.74
CA PHE A 79 -7.49 -1.26 3.86
C PHE A 79 -7.38 0.03 4.66
N VAL A 80 -6.49 0.92 4.25
CA VAL A 80 -6.43 2.28 4.79
C VAL A 80 -7.62 3.04 4.20
N LYS A 81 -8.53 3.50 5.06
CA LYS A 81 -9.80 4.13 4.67
C LYS A 81 -9.57 5.61 4.33
N THR A 82 -8.79 5.83 3.26
CA THR A 82 -8.49 7.15 2.67
C THR A 82 -9.69 7.70 1.91
N ASP A 83 -9.68 8.99 1.56
CA ASP A 83 -10.77 9.56 0.74
C ASP A 83 -10.81 8.88 -0.63
N ALA A 84 -9.65 8.54 -1.21
CA ALA A 84 -9.55 7.76 -2.45
C ALA A 84 -10.28 6.42 -2.34
N TYR A 85 -9.99 5.65 -1.29
CA TYR A 85 -10.61 4.35 -1.06
C TYR A 85 -12.11 4.45 -0.80
N VAL A 86 -12.51 5.31 0.14
CA VAL A 86 -13.92 5.45 0.55
C VAL A 86 -14.79 5.87 -0.63
N ARG A 87 -14.31 6.82 -1.45
CA ARG A 87 -15.06 7.28 -2.63
C ARG A 87 -15.07 6.23 -3.73
N ALA A 88 -13.95 5.54 -3.98
CA ALA A 88 -13.90 4.47 -4.97
C ALA A 88 -14.88 3.34 -4.63
N MET A 89 -14.96 2.94 -3.35
CA MET A 89 -15.89 1.90 -2.89
C MET A 89 -17.35 2.38 -2.89
N THR A 90 -17.61 3.66 -2.59
CA THR A 90 -18.96 4.22 -2.56
C THR A 90 -19.53 4.42 -3.97
N GLU A 91 -18.73 4.96 -4.89
CA GLU A 91 -19.15 5.27 -6.25
C GLU A 91 -18.89 4.14 -7.26
N LYS A 92 -18.18 3.07 -6.84
CA LYS A 92 -17.81 1.90 -7.66
C LYS A 92 -17.06 2.28 -8.94
N ARG A 93 -16.17 3.27 -8.86
CA ARG A 93 -15.36 3.82 -9.96
C ARG A 93 -14.14 4.58 -9.42
N VAL A 94 -13.17 4.91 -10.27
CA VAL A 94 -12.03 5.74 -9.88
C VAL A 94 -12.45 7.21 -9.80
N VAL A 95 -12.54 7.73 -8.57
CA VAL A 95 -13.04 9.10 -8.31
C VAL A 95 -11.91 10.11 -8.13
N ILE A 96 -10.75 9.68 -7.61
CA ILE A 96 -9.56 10.51 -7.41
C ILE A 96 -8.47 10.01 -8.37
N THR A 97 -7.83 10.93 -9.07
CA THR A 97 -6.71 10.59 -9.97
C THR A 97 -5.51 10.11 -9.15
N GLU A 98 -5.04 8.91 -9.49
CA GLU A 98 -3.84 8.30 -8.92
C GLU A 98 -2.61 8.65 -9.77
N PHE A 99 -1.50 7.94 -9.57
CA PHE A 99 -0.24 8.24 -10.26
C PHE A 99 -0.33 8.00 -11.78
N GLY A 100 -0.86 6.85 -12.20
CA GLY A 100 -1.00 6.47 -13.61
C GLY A 100 -2.43 6.30 -14.09
N THR A 101 -3.43 6.47 -13.21
CA THR A 101 -4.85 6.28 -13.53
C THR A 101 -5.61 7.59 -13.30
N CYS A 102 -6.05 8.19 -14.40
CA CYS A 102 -6.88 9.40 -14.35
C CYS A 102 -8.31 9.07 -13.93
N ALA A 103 -8.83 9.77 -12.92
CA ALA A 103 -10.25 9.76 -12.63
C ALA A 103 -10.99 10.55 -13.70
N TYR A 104 -11.96 9.91 -14.36
CA TYR A 104 -12.83 10.60 -15.29
C TYR A 104 -14.03 11.22 -14.55
N PRO A 105 -14.47 12.44 -14.95
CA PRO A 105 -15.68 13.01 -14.38
C PRO A 105 -16.87 12.12 -14.73
N ASP A 106 -17.73 11.90 -13.73
CA ASP A 106 -18.91 11.06 -13.82
C ASP A 106 -19.72 11.31 -15.11
N PRO A 107 -19.92 10.29 -15.97
CA PRO A 107 -20.64 10.43 -17.23
C PRO A 107 -22.10 10.86 -17.05
N CYS A 108 -22.67 10.66 -15.86
CA CYS A 108 -24.03 11.07 -15.51
C CYS A 108 -24.13 12.54 -15.08
N LYS A 109 -23.00 13.25 -14.91
CA LYS A 109 -23.00 14.67 -14.55
C LYS A 109 -23.09 15.55 -15.80
N ASN A 110 -24.07 16.47 -15.80
CA ASN A 110 -24.30 17.47 -16.85
C ASN A 110 -23.01 18.22 -17.26
N ILE A 111 -22.95 18.69 -18.52
CA ILE A 111 -21.82 19.44 -19.10
C ILE A 111 -21.36 20.61 -18.19
N PHE A 112 -22.31 21.29 -17.54
CA PHE A 112 -22.01 22.36 -16.58
C PHE A 112 -21.31 21.87 -15.31
N SER A 113 -21.75 20.76 -14.72
CA SER A 113 -21.06 20.13 -13.58
C SER A 113 -19.68 19.61 -13.97
N ARG A 114 -19.51 19.11 -15.21
CA ARG A 114 -18.21 18.70 -15.76
C ARG A 114 -17.23 19.88 -15.83
N PHE A 115 -17.74 21.07 -16.19
CA PHE A 115 -16.98 22.32 -16.19
C PHE A 115 -16.60 22.73 -14.76
N PHE A 116 -17.53 22.74 -13.80
CA PHE A 116 -17.23 23.05 -12.40
C PHE A 116 -16.23 22.08 -11.74
N THR A 117 -16.23 20.80 -12.11
CA THR A 117 -15.21 19.82 -11.68
C THR A 117 -13.82 20.17 -12.20
N TYR A 118 -13.71 20.79 -13.38
CA TYR A 118 -12.44 21.26 -13.93
C TYR A 118 -11.90 22.50 -13.19
N PHE A 119 -12.78 23.37 -12.67
CA PHE A 119 -12.41 24.56 -11.88
C PHE A 119 -12.15 24.29 -10.40
N LYS A 120 -12.66 23.18 -9.85
CA LYS A 120 -12.23 22.66 -8.56
C LYS A 120 -10.89 21.96 -8.78
N GLY A 121 -9.79 22.67 -8.48
CA GLY A 121 -8.43 22.24 -8.76
C GLY A 121 -8.15 20.76 -8.46
N VAL A 122 -7.25 20.16 -9.24
CA VAL A 122 -6.92 18.73 -9.24
C VAL A 122 -6.82 18.20 -7.80
N GLU A 123 -7.76 17.33 -7.43
CA GLU A 123 -7.77 16.68 -6.13
C GLU A 123 -6.53 15.77 -6.05
N VAL A 124 -5.63 16.08 -5.12
CA VAL A 124 -4.41 15.32 -4.90
C VAL A 124 -4.75 14.05 -4.12
N THR A 125 -4.28 12.90 -4.61
CA THR A 125 -4.49 11.61 -3.95
C THR A 125 -3.96 11.57 -2.51
N ASP A 126 -4.71 10.89 -1.65
CA ASP A 126 -4.31 10.51 -0.30
C ASP A 126 -4.16 9.00 -0.15
N ASN A 127 -4.04 8.25 -1.26
CA ASN A 127 -3.79 6.81 -1.27
C ASN A 127 -2.40 6.51 -0.69
N CYS A 128 -2.34 6.20 0.61
CA CYS A 128 -1.12 6.06 1.40
C CYS A 128 -0.51 4.65 1.33
N LEU A 129 -0.24 4.14 0.13
CA LEU A 129 0.20 2.75 -0.08
C LEU A 129 1.71 2.51 0.05
N VAL A 130 2.53 3.55 0.20
CA VAL A 130 3.98 3.44 -0.01
C VAL A 130 4.72 2.97 1.24
N ASN A 131 4.44 3.58 2.40
CA ASN A 131 5.14 3.24 3.65
C ASN A 131 4.37 3.70 4.89
N VAL A 132 4.75 3.18 6.05
CA VAL A 132 4.30 3.63 7.38
C VAL A 132 5.51 3.99 8.22
N TYR A 133 5.50 5.11 8.93
CA TYR A 133 6.59 5.47 9.84
C TYR A 133 6.08 6.20 11.10
N PRO A 134 6.84 6.13 12.21
CA PRO A 134 6.49 6.84 13.43
C PRO A 134 6.81 8.33 13.35
N ILE A 135 5.93 9.16 13.92
CA ILE A 135 6.13 10.58 14.20
C ILE A 135 5.72 10.83 15.65
N GLY A 136 6.71 10.96 16.53
CA GLY A 136 6.45 10.93 17.98
C GLY A 136 5.94 9.56 18.39
N GLU A 137 4.81 9.51 19.08
CA GLU A 137 4.16 8.28 19.54
C GLU A 137 3.14 7.71 18.52
N ASP A 138 2.91 8.44 17.43
CA ASP A 138 1.89 8.12 16.43
C ASP A 138 2.52 7.51 15.18
N PHE A 139 1.76 6.67 14.46
CA PHE A 139 2.17 6.11 13.17
C PHE A 139 1.34 6.67 12.03
N TYR A 140 2.02 6.90 10.89
CA TYR A 140 1.42 7.50 9.71
C TYR A 140 1.74 6.68 8.46
N ALA A 141 0.68 6.23 7.77
CA ALA A 141 0.75 5.73 6.41
C ALA A 141 0.94 6.89 5.44
N VAL A 142 1.77 6.70 4.41
CA VAL A 142 2.18 7.77 3.49
C VAL A 142 2.23 7.35 2.02
N THR A 143 2.20 8.37 1.17
CA THR A 143 2.54 8.32 -0.24
C THR A 143 3.39 9.55 -0.59
N GLU A 144 3.63 9.83 -1.87
CA GLU A 144 4.43 10.96 -2.33
C GLU A 144 3.63 12.27 -2.48
N THR A 145 2.55 12.42 -1.70
CA THR A 145 1.73 13.63 -1.65
C THR A 145 1.80 14.31 -0.28
N ASN A 146 1.22 15.49 -0.16
CA ASN A 146 1.19 16.25 1.09
C ASN A 146 0.16 15.71 2.10
N PHE A 147 -0.52 14.61 1.77
CA PHE A 147 -1.45 13.94 2.67
C PHE A 147 -0.81 12.68 3.26
N ILE A 148 -0.92 12.55 4.56
CA ILE A 148 -0.57 11.35 5.32
C ILE A 148 -1.77 10.92 6.14
N THR A 149 -1.82 9.65 6.50
CA THR A 149 -2.94 9.09 7.24
C THR A 149 -2.45 8.47 8.53
N LYS A 150 -2.89 9.03 9.67
CA LYS A 150 -2.63 8.46 10.99
C LYS A 150 -3.35 7.12 11.09
N VAL A 151 -2.65 6.09 11.54
CA VAL A 151 -3.15 4.72 11.67
C VAL A 151 -2.89 4.17 13.07
N ASN A 152 -3.77 3.29 13.54
CA ASN A 152 -3.52 2.48 14.73
C ASN A 152 -2.77 1.20 14.32
N VAL A 153 -1.57 0.98 14.86
CA VAL A 153 -0.72 -0.17 14.51
C VAL A 153 -1.12 -1.48 15.19
N GLU A 154 -1.94 -1.41 16.23
CA GLU A 154 -2.47 -2.57 16.92
C GLU A 154 -3.68 -3.13 16.16
N THR A 155 -4.64 -2.26 15.81
CA THR A 155 -5.93 -2.64 15.20
C THR A 155 -5.99 -2.48 13.68
N LEU A 156 -4.96 -1.86 13.09
CA LEU A 156 -4.88 -1.47 11.68
C LEU A 156 -5.96 -0.48 11.24
N GLU A 157 -6.59 0.21 12.19
CA GLU A 157 -7.65 1.18 11.91
C GLU A 157 -7.10 2.50 11.41
N THR A 158 -7.86 3.12 10.50
CA THR A 158 -7.58 4.46 9.99
C THR A 158 -8.15 5.49 10.95
N LEU A 159 -7.29 6.38 11.44
CA LEU A 159 -7.67 7.36 12.46
C LEU A 159 -7.95 8.74 11.87
N LYS A 160 -6.99 9.31 11.12
CA LYS A 160 -7.10 10.70 10.68
C LYS A 160 -6.23 11.02 9.46
N LYS A 161 -6.83 11.66 8.46
CA LYS A 161 -6.11 12.33 7.38
C LYS A 161 -5.46 13.63 7.87
N VAL A 162 -4.18 13.81 7.57
CA VAL A 162 -3.39 14.98 7.96
C VAL A 162 -2.72 15.58 6.72
N ARG A 163 -2.84 16.90 6.56
CA ARG A 163 -2.07 17.65 5.56
C ARG A 163 -0.76 18.12 6.17
N GLN A 164 0.36 17.67 5.61
CA GLN A 164 1.69 18.10 6.03
C GLN A 164 2.01 19.51 5.54
N ARG A 165 2.85 20.23 6.31
CA ARG A 165 3.48 21.47 5.87
C ARG A 165 4.49 21.16 4.75
N LEU A 166 4.57 22.05 3.77
CA LEU A 166 5.41 21.89 2.57
C LEU A 166 6.88 21.57 2.90
N THR A 167 7.44 22.20 3.93
CA THR A 167 8.83 21.97 4.36
C THR A 167 9.09 20.54 4.83
N VAL A 168 8.16 19.96 5.59
CA VAL A 168 8.25 18.58 6.11
C VAL A 168 8.06 17.58 4.97
N PHE A 169 7.11 17.88 4.08
CA PHE A 169 6.86 17.09 2.87
C PHE A 169 8.11 16.98 1.97
N ILE A 170 8.84 18.07 1.74
CA ILE A 170 10.07 18.06 0.92
C ILE A 170 11.15 17.16 1.53
N GLN A 171 11.28 17.15 2.87
CA GLN A 171 12.25 16.28 3.56
C GLN A 171 11.83 14.81 3.45
N LEU A 172 10.56 14.50 3.65
CA LEU A 172 10.03 13.15 3.49
C LEU A 172 10.14 12.63 2.06
N LYS A 173 9.89 13.47 1.05
CA LYS A 173 10.10 13.11 -0.35
C LYS A 173 11.52 12.65 -0.63
N LYS A 174 12.53 13.32 -0.05
CA LYS A 174 13.93 12.89 -0.20
C LYS A 174 14.19 11.52 0.42
N ILE A 175 13.53 11.20 1.52
CA ILE A 175 13.64 9.90 2.19
C ILE A 175 12.92 8.83 1.36
N ILE A 176 11.65 9.06 1.02
CA ILE A 176 10.84 8.11 0.24
C ILE A 176 11.48 7.85 -1.12
N PHE A 177 11.91 8.87 -1.86
CA PHE A 177 12.53 8.70 -3.17
C PHE A 177 13.85 7.92 -3.09
N LYS A 178 14.67 8.17 -2.06
CA LYS A 178 15.89 7.34 -1.83
C LYS A 178 15.52 5.89 -1.53
N VAL A 179 14.51 5.65 -0.70
CA VAL A 179 14.06 4.29 -0.36
C VAL A 179 13.51 3.58 -1.60
N VAL A 180 12.66 4.23 -2.41
CA VAL A 180 12.11 3.68 -3.66
C VAL A 180 13.21 3.42 -4.68
N GLN A 181 14.16 4.34 -4.87
CA GLN A 181 15.28 4.13 -5.80
C GLN A 181 16.22 3.00 -5.35
N ILE A 182 16.51 2.89 -4.05
CA ILE A 182 17.30 1.78 -3.50
C ILE A 182 16.56 0.45 -3.69
N LYS A 183 15.23 0.42 -3.58
CA LYS A 183 14.40 -0.76 -3.82
C LYS A 183 14.40 -1.18 -5.29
N PHE A 184 14.17 -0.25 -6.22
CA PHE A 184 14.28 -0.53 -7.66
C PHE A 184 15.67 -1.02 -8.04
N LEU A 185 16.72 -0.40 -7.47
CA LEU A 185 18.09 -0.81 -7.69
C LEU A 185 18.38 -2.19 -7.08
N ALA A 186 17.89 -2.48 -5.87
CA ALA A 186 18.02 -3.80 -5.24
C ALA A 186 17.29 -4.88 -6.05
N MET A 187 16.10 -4.59 -6.56
CA MET A 187 15.36 -5.47 -7.49
C MET A 187 16.16 -5.73 -8.77
N HIS A 188 16.84 -4.72 -9.31
CA HIS A 188 17.66 -4.84 -10.52
C HIS A 188 19.00 -5.57 -10.29
N ILE A 189 19.63 -5.37 -9.12
CA ILE A 189 20.92 -5.99 -8.75
C ILE A 189 20.74 -7.44 -8.31
N THR A 190 19.67 -7.78 -7.59
CA THR A 190 19.53 -9.11 -6.94
C THR A 190 18.97 -10.23 -7.83
N ASN A 191 18.64 -9.96 -9.09
CA ASN A 191 18.26 -10.94 -10.14
C ASN A 191 17.53 -12.20 -9.60
N GLN A 192 16.49 -11.98 -8.77
CA GLN A 192 15.59 -12.97 -8.15
C GLN A 192 16.02 -13.70 -6.86
N LYS A 193 16.75 -13.07 -5.94
CA LYS A 193 16.87 -13.59 -4.55
C LYS A 193 16.73 -12.53 -3.46
N LEU A 194 15.58 -11.87 -3.40
CA LEU A 194 15.04 -11.46 -2.10
C LEU A 194 14.03 -12.53 -1.73
N CYS A 195 14.43 -13.41 -0.81
CA CYS A 195 13.72 -14.63 -0.45
C CYS A 195 12.24 -14.33 -0.13
N PHE A 196 11.33 -14.74 -1.02
CA PHE A 196 9.88 -14.53 -0.88
C PHE A 196 9.21 -15.57 0.05
N ASP A 197 9.98 -16.47 0.66
CA ASP A 197 9.49 -17.61 1.46
C ASP A 197 9.68 -17.43 2.97
N ILE A 198 9.65 -16.20 3.49
CA ILE A 198 9.90 -15.99 4.93
C ILE A 198 8.62 -16.19 5.77
N PHE A 199 7.44 -16.04 5.16
CA PHE A 199 6.15 -16.05 5.85
C PHE A 199 5.11 -16.86 5.09
N THR A 200 4.46 -17.81 5.76
CA THR A 200 3.32 -18.56 5.21
C THR A 200 2.08 -18.34 6.09
N VAL A 201 0.94 -18.08 5.45
CA VAL A 201 -0.36 -17.92 6.10
C VAL A 201 -1.36 -18.87 5.43
N GLY A 202 -1.60 -20.05 6.01
CA GLY A 202 -2.46 -21.07 5.41
C GLY A 202 -1.99 -21.49 4.00
N ASN A 203 -2.92 -21.56 3.03
CA ASN A 203 -2.63 -21.89 1.62
C ASN A 203 -2.15 -20.68 0.78
N LEU A 204 -2.01 -19.50 1.36
CA LEU A 204 -1.51 -18.32 0.67
C LEU A 204 0.02 -18.33 0.67
N GLN A 205 0.58 -18.89 -0.40
CA GLN A 205 1.96 -18.63 -0.81
C GLN A 205 1.94 -17.40 -1.73
N ASN A 206 2.91 -16.49 -1.57
CA ASN A 206 3.10 -15.24 -2.34
C ASN A 206 2.44 -13.97 -1.78
N ILE A 207 2.83 -13.55 -0.57
CA ILE A 207 2.67 -12.14 -0.16
C ILE A 207 3.93 -11.42 -0.63
N PHE A 208 3.80 -10.48 -1.58
CA PHE A 208 4.92 -9.63 -1.98
C PHE A 208 5.27 -8.70 -0.82
N MET A 209 6.44 -8.93 -0.23
CA MET A 209 6.93 -8.18 0.92
C MET A 209 8.21 -7.46 0.55
N GLU A 210 8.09 -6.17 0.24
CA GLU A 210 9.25 -5.33 -0.05
C GLU A 210 9.74 -4.66 1.25
N HIS A 211 11.05 -4.85 1.52
CA HIS A 211 11.74 -4.45 2.74
C HIS A 211 11.44 -3.01 3.20
N ASP A 212 11.16 -2.88 4.49
CA ASP A 212 11.63 -1.88 5.45
C ASP A 212 11.15 -2.40 6.82
N LEU A 213 12.07 -2.65 7.75
CA LEU A 213 11.69 -3.09 9.09
C LEU A 213 11.38 -1.84 9.92
N TYR A 214 10.17 -1.75 10.47
CA TYR A 214 9.94 -0.96 11.68
C TYR A 214 9.69 -1.94 12.80
N LEU A 215 10.69 -2.11 13.67
CA LEU A 215 10.57 -2.92 14.88
C LEU A 215 9.73 -2.11 15.87
N ILE A 216 8.52 -2.58 16.20
CA ILE A 216 7.70 -1.99 17.28
C ILE A 216 7.79 -2.93 18.48
N SER A 217 8.51 -2.50 19.52
CA SER A 217 8.63 -3.19 20.82
C SER A 217 7.43 -2.93 21.71
#